data_AF-A0A958GB73-F1
#
_entry.id   AF-A0A958GB73-F1
#
_cell.length_a   1.000
_cell.length_b   1.000
_cell.length_c   1.000
_cell.angle_alpha   90.00
_cell.angle_beta   90.00
_cell.angle_gamma   90.00
#
_symmetry.space_group_name_H-M   'P 1'
#
loop_
_entity.id
_entity.type
_entity.pdbx_description
1 polymer ?
#
loop_
_entity_poly.entity_id
_entity_poly.type
_entity_poly.pdbx_seq_one_letter_code
_entity_poly.pdbx_strand_id
1 'polypeptide(L)'
;DVSDMLEVLLLAKESGLWRLDEAGQVHSELDVVPLLETIEDLSGARALLDAIFRHPLYRRHLKARGRFQEIMLGYSDSNKDGGYWMANWALYRAQSDLAEICRAHKIDFRLFHGRGGTVGRGGGRANQAILGLPPKSYSGRIRFTEQGEVITFRYASSDIAHRHLEQIVNAMLTAAGRQATLEEAPLSEASRVLMDRIAGSAMRQYQTFIHDPKFWKIYTKITPIEHISRLPIASRPVSRKSAREVDFEGLRAIPWVFAWTQTRYNLPGWYGIGTALGEAA
;
A
#
# COMPACT_ATOMS: atom_id res chain seq x y z
N ASP A 1 0.90 15.28 3.57
CA ASP A 1 0.08 16.36 4.16
C ASP A 1 -1.00 16.90 3.23
N VAL A 2 -1.86 17.80 3.74
CA VAL A 2 -2.88 18.48 2.92
C VAL A 2 -2.22 19.29 1.78
N SER A 3 -1.04 19.86 2.02
CA SER A 3 -0.25 20.59 1.02
C SER A 3 0.02 19.75 -0.22
N ASP A 4 0.43 18.49 -0.08
CA ASP A 4 0.76 17.60 -1.19
C ASP A 4 -0.42 17.44 -2.17
N MET A 5 -1.64 17.40 -1.62
CA MET A 5 -2.87 17.35 -2.42
C MET A 5 -3.13 18.67 -3.14
N LEU A 6 -2.91 19.80 -2.46
CA LEU A 6 -3.14 21.13 -3.01
C LEU A 6 -2.10 21.55 -4.04
N GLU A 7 -0.86 21.12 -3.90
CA GLU A 7 0.21 21.37 -4.86
C GLU A 7 -0.11 20.76 -6.22
N VAL A 8 -0.62 19.52 -6.25
CA VAL A 8 -1.10 18.89 -7.49
C VAL A 8 -2.26 19.69 -8.09
N LEU A 9 -3.20 20.15 -7.27
CA LEU A 9 -4.32 20.97 -7.75
C LEU A 9 -3.87 22.34 -8.26
N LEU A 10 -2.83 22.93 -7.66
CA LEU A 10 -2.23 24.18 -8.12
C LEU A 10 -1.62 23.99 -9.52
N LEU A 11 -0.84 22.92 -9.73
CA LEU A 11 -0.29 22.61 -11.05
C LEU A 11 -1.39 22.28 -12.07
N ALA A 12 -2.44 21.58 -11.65
CA ALA A 12 -3.61 21.31 -12.48
C ALA A 12 -4.34 22.60 -12.87
N LYS A 13 -4.38 23.59 -11.98
CA LYS A 13 -4.96 24.91 -12.25
C LYS A 13 -4.16 25.65 -13.32
N GLU A 14 -2.84 25.72 -13.16
CA GLU A 14 -1.96 26.41 -14.12
C GLU A 14 -1.95 25.75 -15.50
N SER A 15 -2.32 24.47 -15.60
CA SER A 15 -2.49 23.74 -16.87
C SER A 15 -3.92 23.70 -17.41
N GLY A 16 -4.89 24.33 -16.73
CA GLY A 16 -6.30 24.36 -17.15
C GLY A 16 -7.12 23.09 -16.86
N LEU A 17 -6.52 22.08 -16.22
CA LEU A 17 -7.16 20.84 -15.77
C LEU A 17 -8.00 21.01 -14.49
N TRP A 18 -7.84 22.14 -13.81
CA TRP A 18 -8.64 22.58 -12.68
C TRP A 18 -9.03 24.04 -12.86
N ARG A 19 -10.32 24.35 -12.81
CA ARG A 19 -10.84 25.71 -13.04
C ARG A 19 -11.90 26.07 -12.02
N LEU A 20 -11.95 27.34 -11.66
CA LEU A 20 -13.00 27.95 -10.87
C LEU A 20 -13.75 28.92 -11.79
N ASP A 21 -15.06 28.72 -11.96
CA ASP A 21 -15.88 29.64 -12.77
C ASP A 21 -16.34 30.87 -11.96
N GLU A 22 -17.00 31.81 -12.64
CA GLU A 22 -17.52 33.05 -12.05
C GLU A 22 -18.58 32.79 -10.97
N ALA A 23 -19.28 31.64 -11.02
CA ALA A 23 -20.23 31.22 -10.01
C ALA A 23 -19.56 30.55 -8.78
N GLY A 24 -18.22 30.44 -8.78
CA GLY A 24 -17.45 29.80 -7.72
C GLY A 24 -17.52 28.27 -7.73
N GLN A 25 -17.95 27.67 -8.83
CA GLN A 25 -17.98 26.22 -9.03
C GLN A 25 -16.65 25.74 -9.61
N VAL A 26 -16.16 24.64 -9.03
CA VAL A 26 -14.93 23.98 -9.47
C VAL A 26 -15.26 23.00 -10.58
N HIS A 27 -14.45 23.02 -11.63
CA HIS A 27 -14.45 22.08 -12.74
C HIS A 27 -13.09 21.38 -12.79
N SER A 28 -13.07 20.04 -12.77
CA SER A 28 -11.83 19.29 -12.85
C SER A 28 -12.05 17.88 -13.40
N GLU A 29 -11.14 17.45 -14.26
CA GLU A 29 -11.12 16.11 -14.85
C GLU A 29 -10.16 15.15 -14.14
N LEU A 30 -9.39 15.67 -13.17
CA LEU A 30 -8.34 14.94 -12.48
C LEU A 30 -8.85 14.40 -11.14
N ASP A 31 -8.55 13.14 -10.84
CA ASP A 31 -8.62 12.61 -9.48
C ASP A 31 -7.23 12.67 -8.84
N VAL A 32 -7.08 13.34 -7.70
CA VAL A 32 -5.83 13.35 -6.93
C VAL A 32 -5.86 12.20 -5.93
N VAL A 33 -4.86 11.32 -5.99
CA VAL A 33 -4.81 10.08 -5.20
C VAL A 33 -3.63 10.14 -4.23
N PRO A 34 -3.85 10.27 -2.91
CA PRO A 34 -2.76 10.17 -1.95
C PRO A 34 -2.24 8.73 -1.92
N LEU A 35 -0.92 8.57 -1.91
CA LEU A 35 -0.24 7.29 -1.75
C LEU A 35 0.40 7.23 -0.36
N LEU A 36 -0.04 6.26 0.44
CA LEU A 36 0.48 6.02 1.78
C LEU A 36 1.54 4.91 1.72
N GLU A 37 2.81 5.28 1.90
CA GLU A 37 3.94 4.35 1.68
C GLU A 37 4.58 3.87 2.97
N THR A 38 4.64 4.68 4.03
CA THR A 38 5.34 4.32 5.28
C THR A 38 4.39 3.82 6.37
N ILE A 39 4.94 3.20 7.41
CA ILE A 39 4.17 2.80 8.60
C ILE A 39 3.57 4.04 9.28
N GLU A 40 4.32 5.14 9.32
CA GLU A 40 3.87 6.41 9.88
C GLU A 40 2.69 6.97 9.06
N ASP A 41 2.80 7.02 7.73
CA ASP A 41 1.71 7.47 6.85
C ASP A 41 0.43 6.66 7.05
N LEU A 42 0.57 5.33 7.15
CA LEU A 42 -0.56 4.42 7.37
C LEU A 42 -1.20 4.65 8.74
N SER A 43 -0.40 4.94 9.78
CA SER A 43 -0.92 5.23 11.12
C SER A 43 -1.59 6.60 11.22
N GLY A 44 -1.08 7.60 10.49
CA GLY A 44 -1.62 8.97 10.42
C GLY A 44 -2.74 9.16 9.40
N ALA A 45 -3.04 8.14 8.59
CA ALA A 45 -3.93 8.19 7.44
C ALA A 45 -5.33 8.75 7.76
N ARG A 46 -5.88 8.39 8.93
CA ARG A 46 -7.19 8.88 9.39
C ARG A 46 -7.19 10.39 9.59
N ALA A 47 -6.21 10.89 10.32
CA ALA A 47 -6.10 12.31 10.63
C ALA A 47 -5.81 13.13 9.36
N LEU A 48 -4.94 12.59 8.49
CA LEU A 48 -4.64 13.19 7.20
C LEU A 48 -5.89 13.34 6.32
N LEU A 49 -6.68 12.27 6.14
CA LEU A 49 -7.92 12.37 5.35
C LEU A 49 -8.96 13.28 5.99
N ASP A 50 -9.10 13.27 7.32
CA ASP A 50 -10.01 14.21 7.99
C ASP A 50 -9.61 15.67 7.71
N ALA A 51 -8.31 15.98 7.76
CA ALA A 51 -7.80 17.31 7.42
C ALA A 51 -8.05 17.67 5.95
N ILE A 52 -7.77 16.74 5.02
CA ILE A 52 -8.02 16.91 3.58
C ILE A 52 -9.51 17.18 3.33
N PHE A 53 -10.40 16.39 3.94
CA PHE A 53 -11.85 16.48 3.74
C PHE A 53 -12.48 17.71 4.40
N ARG A 54 -11.83 18.31 5.41
CA ARG A 54 -12.26 19.58 6.00
C ARG A 54 -11.76 20.79 5.23
N HIS A 55 -10.69 20.65 4.45
CA HIS A 55 -10.07 21.78 3.76
C HIS A 55 -11.04 22.41 2.73
N PRO A 56 -11.31 23.74 2.80
CA PRO A 56 -12.35 24.38 1.97
C PRO A 56 -12.16 24.20 0.47
N LEU A 57 -10.93 24.33 -0.04
CA LEU A 57 -10.65 24.17 -1.47
C LEU A 57 -10.80 22.71 -1.91
N TYR A 58 -10.33 21.76 -1.09
CA TYR A 58 -10.38 20.35 -1.44
C TYR A 58 -11.81 19.80 -1.40
N ARG A 59 -12.65 20.31 -0.49
CA ARG A 59 -14.10 20.02 -0.50
C ARG A 59 -14.78 20.44 -1.80
N ARG A 60 -14.40 21.58 -2.38
CA ARG A 60 -14.92 22.02 -3.69
C ARG A 60 -14.45 21.09 -4.81
N HIS A 61 -13.18 20.70 -4.78
CA HIS A 61 -12.64 19.70 -5.70
C HIS A 61 -13.40 18.37 -5.61
N LEU A 62 -13.58 17.82 -4.40
CA LEU A 62 -14.36 16.60 -4.18
C LEU A 62 -15.80 16.74 -4.70
N LYS A 63 -16.46 17.89 -4.51
CA LYS A 63 -17.81 18.12 -5.06
C LYS A 63 -17.80 18.05 -6.59
N ALA A 64 -16.79 18.63 -7.25
CA ALA A 64 -16.61 18.57 -8.70
C ALA A 64 -16.35 17.14 -9.20
N ARG A 65 -15.70 16.30 -8.38
CA ARG A 65 -15.39 14.89 -8.65
C ARG A 65 -16.45 13.91 -8.09
N GLY A 66 -17.68 14.37 -7.86
CA GLY A 66 -18.78 13.49 -7.46
C GLY A 66 -18.68 12.94 -6.02
N ARG A 67 -17.96 13.62 -5.14
CA ARG A 67 -17.65 13.22 -3.75
C ARG A 67 -17.00 11.85 -3.66
N PHE A 68 -16.08 11.56 -4.58
CA PHE A 68 -15.31 10.33 -4.62
C PHE A 68 -13.84 10.59 -4.30
N GLN A 69 -13.23 9.71 -3.51
CA GLN A 69 -11.80 9.73 -3.22
C GLN A 69 -11.19 8.33 -3.41
N GLU A 70 -10.24 8.20 -4.33
CA GLU A 70 -9.36 7.03 -4.36
C GLU A 70 -8.16 7.24 -3.44
N ILE A 71 -7.74 6.22 -2.69
CA ILE A 71 -6.55 6.25 -1.84
C ILE A 71 -5.65 5.07 -2.21
N MET A 72 -4.37 5.33 -2.49
CA MET A 72 -3.41 4.29 -2.83
C MET A 72 -2.63 3.82 -1.60
N LEU A 73 -2.42 2.51 -1.50
CA LEU A 73 -1.73 1.86 -0.41
C LEU A 73 -0.43 1.21 -0.91
N GLY A 74 0.70 1.64 -0.36
CA GLY A 74 2.04 1.15 -0.71
C GLY A 74 2.44 -0.07 0.12
N TYR A 75 2.27 -1.28 -0.42
CA TYR A 75 2.60 -2.52 0.29
C TYR A 75 4.10 -2.80 0.36
N SER A 76 4.81 -2.58 -0.75
CA SER A 76 6.25 -2.91 -0.82
C SER A 76 7.09 -1.91 -0.02
N ASP A 77 6.73 -0.63 -0.10
CA ASP A 77 7.41 0.45 0.62
C ASP A 77 7.16 0.37 2.14
N SER A 78 5.93 0.10 2.57
CA SER A 78 5.64 -0.09 4.00
C SER A 78 6.31 -1.34 4.56
N ASN A 79 6.45 -2.39 3.76
CA ASN A 79 7.23 -3.57 4.13
C ASN A 79 8.74 -3.25 4.23
N LYS A 80 9.28 -2.48 3.29
CA LYS A 80 10.68 -2.04 3.37
C LYS A 80 10.91 -1.21 4.64
N ASP A 81 9.96 -0.39 5.04
CA ASP A 81 10.01 0.49 6.21
C ASP A 81 9.86 -0.28 7.54
N GLY A 82 8.75 -0.98 7.73
CA GLY A 82 8.39 -1.60 9.01
C GLY A 82 8.58 -3.11 9.12
N GLY A 83 8.92 -3.79 8.02
CA GLY A 83 8.95 -5.25 7.94
C GLY A 83 7.55 -5.87 7.77
N TYR A 84 7.54 -7.15 7.41
CA TYR A 84 6.37 -7.78 6.78
C TYR A 84 5.12 -7.78 7.66
N TRP A 85 5.25 -8.18 8.92
CA TRP A 85 4.08 -8.30 9.81
C TRP A 85 3.51 -6.94 10.19
N MET A 86 4.39 -6.00 10.53
CA MET A 86 3.96 -4.64 10.86
C MET A 86 3.30 -3.96 9.67
N ALA A 87 3.87 -4.09 8.47
CA ALA A 87 3.27 -3.52 7.26
C ALA A 87 1.86 -4.06 7.00
N ASN A 88 1.67 -5.39 7.05
CA ASN A 88 0.36 -5.99 6.85
C ASN A 88 -0.65 -5.58 7.93
N TRP A 89 -0.21 -5.50 9.20
CA TRP A 89 -1.08 -5.05 10.29
C TRP A 89 -1.43 -3.56 10.20
N ALA A 90 -0.46 -2.71 9.88
CA ALA A 90 -0.66 -1.28 9.65
C ALA A 90 -1.65 -1.05 8.49
N LEU A 91 -1.47 -1.76 7.38
CA LEU A 91 -2.40 -1.73 6.25
C LEU A 91 -3.80 -2.17 6.68
N TYR A 92 -3.94 -3.26 7.45
CA TYR A 92 -5.25 -3.73 7.91
C TYR A 92 -5.98 -2.65 8.75
N ARG A 93 -5.27 -2.02 9.70
CA ARG A 93 -5.83 -0.93 10.52
C ARG A 93 -6.17 0.29 9.67
N ALA A 94 -5.22 0.77 8.86
CA ALA A 94 -5.39 1.95 8.01
C ALA A 94 -6.60 1.80 7.06
N GLN A 95 -6.79 0.64 6.44
CA GLN A 95 -7.94 0.38 5.57
C GLN A 95 -9.28 0.49 6.29
N SER A 96 -9.35 0.06 7.56
CA SER A 96 -10.55 0.21 8.38
C SER A 96 -10.80 1.70 8.71
N ASP A 97 -9.75 2.40 9.15
CA ASP A 97 -9.82 3.81 9.51
C ASP A 97 -10.18 4.72 8.32
N LEU A 98 -9.57 4.47 7.16
CA LEU A 98 -9.84 5.17 5.91
C LEU A 98 -11.30 5.01 5.49
N ALA A 99 -11.85 3.80 5.61
CA ALA A 99 -13.24 3.55 5.27
C ALA A 99 -14.21 4.27 6.23
N GLU A 100 -13.90 4.28 7.53
CA GLU A 100 -14.70 4.99 8.52
C GLU A 100 -14.69 6.50 8.28
N ILE A 101 -13.51 7.10 8.05
CA ILE A 101 -13.42 8.54 7.85
C ILE A 101 -14.09 8.99 6.54
N CYS A 102 -13.97 8.20 5.46
CA CYS A 102 -14.70 8.48 4.21
C CYS A 102 -16.22 8.46 4.43
N ARG A 103 -16.74 7.44 5.13
CA ARG A 103 -18.17 7.35 5.46
C ARG A 103 -18.63 8.49 6.36
N ALA A 104 -17.85 8.86 7.38
CA ALA A 104 -18.15 9.97 8.28
C ALA A 104 -18.30 11.31 7.53
N HIS A 105 -17.48 11.53 6.49
CA HIS A 105 -17.55 12.70 5.62
C HIS A 105 -18.53 12.56 4.45
N LYS A 106 -19.27 11.44 4.34
CA LYS A 106 -20.15 11.15 3.19
C LYS A 106 -19.39 11.27 1.86
N ILE A 107 -18.21 10.67 1.81
CA ILE A 107 -17.35 10.57 0.64
C ILE A 107 -17.32 9.10 0.23
N ASP A 108 -17.66 8.84 -1.02
CA ASP A 108 -17.51 7.54 -1.62
C ASP A 108 -16.03 7.28 -1.90
N PHE A 109 -15.58 6.03 -1.88
CA PHE A 109 -14.16 5.74 -1.95
C PHE A 109 -13.81 4.45 -2.66
N ARG A 110 -12.55 4.36 -3.08
CA ARG A 110 -11.92 3.11 -3.54
C ARG A 110 -10.50 3.04 -3.00
N LEU A 111 -10.11 1.86 -2.54
CA LEU A 111 -8.73 1.60 -2.19
C LEU A 111 -7.98 1.07 -3.41
N PHE A 112 -6.85 1.70 -3.71
CA PHE A 112 -5.93 1.28 -4.76
C PHE A 112 -4.75 0.54 -4.13
N HIS A 113 -4.74 -0.77 -4.25
CA HIS A 113 -3.70 -1.63 -3.68
C HIS A 113 -2.47 -1.67 -4.59
N GLY A 114 -1.36 -1.04 -4.17
CA GLY A 114 -0.02 -1.20 -4.77
C GLY A 114 0.64 -2.55 -4.48
N ARG A 115 -0.18 -3.59 -4.32
CA ARG A 115 0.23 -4.95 -3.92
C ARG A 115 1.08 -5.60 -5.02
N GLY A 116 1.97 -6.49 -4.62
CA GLY A 116 2.83 -7.22 -5.53
C GLY A 116 2.58 -8.71 -5.68
N GLY A 117 3.36 -9.33 -6.55
CA GLY A 117 3.26 -10.77 -6.85
C GLY A 117 3.95 -11.66 -5.81
N THR A 118 5.02 -11.17 -5.20
CA THR A 118 5.84 -11.92 -4.22
C THR A 118 5.43 -11.60 -2.79
N VAL A 119 5.64 -12.52 -1.84
CA VAL A 119 5.32 -12.32 -0.41
C VAL A 119 5.93 -11.03 0.14
N GLY A 120 7.20 -10.74 -0.17
CA GLY A 120 7.88 -9.50 0.24
C GLY A 120 7.32 -8.21 -0.40
N ARG A 121 6.39 -8.31 -1.34
CA ARG A 121 5.65 -7.17 -1.93
C ARG A 121 4.16 -7.22 -1.56
N GLY A 122 3.80 -8.02 -0.56
CA GLY A 122 2.42 -8.27 -0.14
C GLY A 122 1.68 -9.31 -1.00
N GLY A 123 2.39 -10.08 -1.81
CA GLY A 123 1.81 -11.06 -2.73
C GLY A 123 1.17 -12.28 -2.07
N GLY A 124 0.38 -12.99 -2.87
CA GLY A 124 -0.49 -14.08 -2.44
C GLY A 124 -1.57 -14.34 -3.50
N ARG A 125 -2.48 -15.28 -3.22
CA ARG A 125 -3.63 -15.55 -4.10
C ARG A 125 -4.62 -14.39 -4.03
N ALA A 126 -4.88 -13.72 -5.15
CA ALA A 126 -5.71 -12.51 -5.22
C ALA A 126 -7.07 -12.67 -4.52
N ASN A 127 -7.76 -13.79 -4.74
CA ASN A 127 -9.03 -14.10 -4.09
C ASN A 127 -8.95 -14.11 -2.55
N GLN A 128 -7.99 -14.84 -1.96
CA GLN A 128 -7.79 -14.85 -0.50
C GLN A 128 -7.37 -13.48 0.03
N ALA A 129 -6.55 -12.78 -0.76
CA ALA A 129 -6.09 -11.43 -0.47
C ALA A 129 -7.23 -10.41 -0.40
N ILE A 130 -8.27 -10.58 -1.23
CA ILE A 130 -9.49 -9.78 -1.22
C ILE A 130 -10.34 -10.18 -0.03
N LEU A 131 -10.62 -11.47 0.17
CA LEU A 131 -11.44 -11.96 1.28
C LEU A 131 -10.87 -11.65 2.67
N GLY A 132 -9.55 -11.45 2.77
CA GLY A 132 -8.88 -11.05 4.01
C GLY A 132 -8.82 -9.54 4.26
N LEU A 133 -9.42 -8.71 3.40
CA LEU A 133 -9.51 -7.27 3.65
C LEU A 133 -10.45 -6.99 4.83
N PRO A 134 -10.24 -5.90 5.60
CA PRO A 134 -11.12 -5.58 6.71
C PRO A 134 -12.58 -5.40 6.24
N PRO A 135 -13.58 -5.92 6.98
CA PRO A 135 -14.99 -5.86 6.58
C PRO A 135 -15.50 -4.43 6.30
N LYS A 136 -14.97 -3.45 7.03
CA LYS A 136 -15.34 -2.03 6.88
C LYS A 136 -14.81 -1.41 5.57
N SER A 137 -13.72 -1.95 5.04
CA SER A 137 -12.98 -1.40 3.90
C SER A 137 -13.64 -1.64 2.54
N TYR A 138 -14.59 -2.57 2.46
CA TYR A 138 -15.33 -2.82 1.23
C TYR A 138 -16.24 -1.64 0.89
N SER A 139 -16.03 -1.07 -0.31
CA SER A 139 -16.85 -0.01 -0.91
C SER A 139 -17.57 -0.48 -2.18
N GLY A 140 -17.54 -1.78 -2.49
CA GLY A 140 -18.02 -2.35 -3.75
C GLY A 140 -17.09 -2.08 -4.95
N ARG A 141 -15.97 -1.38 -4.74
CA ARG A 141 -14.96 -1.14 -5.77
C ARG A 141 -13.60 -1.63 -5.32
N ILE A 142 -12.81 -2.12 -6.26
CA ILE A 142 -11.42 -2.51 -6.02
C ILE A 142 -10.54 -2.04 -7.17
N ARG A 143 -9.33 -1.59 -6.85
CA ARG A 143 -8.26 -1.36 -7.82
C ARG A 143 -6.99 -1.94 -7.23
N PHE A 144 -6.23 -2.69 -8.01
CA PHE A 144 -4.92 -3.18 -7.58
C PHE A 144 -3.93 -3.17 -8.73
N THR A 145 -2.65 -3.13 -8.40
CA THR A 145 -1.57 -3.22 -9.38
C THR A 145 -1.31 -4.69 -9.69
N GLU A 146 -1.40 -5.07 -10.97
CA GLU A 146 -0.82 -6.31 -11.45
C GLU A 146 0.66 -6.06 -11.79
N GLN A 147 1.55 -6.80 -11.16
CA GLN A 147 2.98 -6.60 -11.37
C GLN A 147 3.49 -7.32 -12.60
N GLY A 148 4.48 -6.72 -13.29
CA GLY A 148 5.04 -7.27 -14.52
C GLY A 148 5.47 -8.72 -14.37
N GLU A 149 6.05 -9.10 -13.23
CA GLU A 149 6.49 -10.48 -12.99
C GLU A 149 5.35 -11.52 -12.89
N VAL A 150 4.09 -11.10 -12.68
CA VAL A 150 2.93 -12.01 -12.60
C VAL A 150 2.05 -12.00 -13.84
N ILE A 151 2.24 -11.04 -14.76
CA ILE A 151 1.38 -10.89 -15.95
C ILE A 151 1.32 -12.18 -16.76
N THR A 152 2.46 -12.77 -17.09
CA THR A 152 2.51 -14.02 -17.88
C THR A 152 1.79 -15.16 -17.15
N PHE A 153 1.95 -15.29 -15.84
CA PHE A 153 1.30 -16.35 -15.06
C PHE A 153 -0.21 -16.19 -14.93
N ARG A 154 -0.75 -14.97 -15.08
CA ARG A 154 -2.18 -14.66 -14.90
C ARG A 154 -2.92 -14.46 -16.21
N TYR A 155 -2.23 -14.03 -17.27
CA TYR A 155 -2.88 -13.53 -18.48
C TYR A 155 -2.32 -14.10 -19.79
N ALA A 156 -1.29 -14.97 -19.77
CA ALA A 156 -0.75 -15.54 -21.01
C ALA A 156 -1.68 -16.54 -21.71
N SER A 157 -2.64 -17.13 -20.98
CA SER A 157 -3.66 -18.02 -21.51
C SER A 157 -5.04 -17.45 -21.21
N SER A 158 -5.96 -17.51 -22.17
CA SER A 158 -7.35 -17.08 -22.01
C SER A 158 -8.05 -17.78 -20.85
N ASP A 159 -7.78 -19.09 -20.67
CA ASP A 159 -8.44 -19.89 -19.64
C ASP A 159 -7.95 -19.52 -18.24
N ILE A 160 -6.64 -19.26 -18.12
CA ILE A 160 -6.03 -18.78 -16.87
C ILE A 160 -6.51 -17.36 -16.55
N ALA A 161 -6.57 -16.49 -17.56
CA ALA A 161 -7.04 -15.12 -17.42
C ALA A 161 -8.50 -15.09 -16.97
N HIS A 162 -9.36 -15.90 -17.60
CA HIS A 162 -10.75 -16.06 -17.20
C HIS A 162 -10.82 -16.53 -15.74
N ARG A 163 -10.13 -17.62 -15.38
CA ARG A 163 -10.17 -18.16 -14.02
C ARG A 163 -9.69 -17.13 -12.98
N HIS A 164 -8.66 -16.35 -13.28
CA HIS A 164 -8.16 -15.30 -12.40
C HIS A 164 -9.20 -14.18 -12.19
N LEU A 165 -9.82 -13.70 -13.27
CA LEU A 165 -10.87 -12.68 -13.21
C LEU A 165 -12.12 -13.21 -12.47
N GLU A 166 -12.53 -14.44 -12.75
CA GLU A 166 -13.63 -15.12 -12.05
C GLU A 166 -13.38 -15.18 -10.54
N GLN A 167 -12.16 -15.54 -10.14
CA GLN A 167 -11.75 -15.58 -8.74
C GLN A 167 -11.80 -14.21 -8.05
N ILE A 168 -11.46 -13.13 -8.76
CA ILE A 168 -11.56 -11.76 -8.27
C ILE A 168 -13.03 -11.35 -8.10
N VAL A 169 -13.86 -11.60 -9.12
CA VAL A 169 -15.30 -11.28 -9.09
C VAL A 169 -15.99 -12.04 -7.97
N ASN A 170 -15.72 -13.35 -7.85
CA ASN A 170 -16.24 -14.17 -6.77
C ASN A 170 -15.85 -13.60 -5.40
N ALA A 171 -14.58 -13.26 -5.17
CA ALA A 171 -14.14 -12.69 -3.89
C ALA A 171 -14.85 -11.39 -3.55
N MET A 172 -15.01 -10.50 -4.54
CA MET A 172 -15.69 -9.22 -4.37
C MET A 172 -17.17 -9.39 -4.01
N LEU A 173 -17.88 -10.30 -4.69
CA LEU A 173 -19.28 -10.60 -4.41
C LEU A 173 -19.45 -11.27 -3.04
N THR A 174 -18.60 -12.24 -2.70
CA THR A 174 -18.62 -12.90 -1.39
C THR A 174 -18.36 -11.91 -0.26
N ALA A 175 -17.35 -11.05 -0.40
CA ALA A 175 -17.05 -10.02 0.58
C ALA A 175 -18.20 -9.01 0.77
N ALA A 176 -18.80 -8.55 -0.34
CA ALA A 176 -19.96 -7.67 -0.29
C ALA A 176 -21.16 -8.34 0.42
N GLY A 177 -21.39 -9.63 0.16
CA GLY A 177 -22.42 -10.42 0.84
C GLY A 177 -22.21 -10.49 2.36
N ARG A 178 -20.99 -10.84 2.81
CA ARG A 178 -20.65 -10.92 4.25
C ARG A 178 -20.81 -9.59 4.98
N GLN A 179 -20.46 -8.49 4.32
CA GLN A 179 -20.65 -7.15 4.86
C GLN A 179 -22.15 -6.82 5.04
N ALA A 180 -22.98 -7.22 4.07
CA ALA A 180 -24.42 -6.98 4.11
C ALA A 180 -25.12 -7.82 5.20
N THR A 181 -24.63 -9.02 5.48
CA THR A 181 -25.20 -9.91 6.52
C THR A 181 -24.62 -9.69 7.92
N LEU A 182 -23.68 -8.74 8.08
CA LEU A 182 -22.95 -8.47 9.34
C LEU A 182 -22.26 -9.73 9.92
N GLU A 183 -21.95 -10.71 9.07
CA GLU A 183 -21.39 -12.00 9.50
C GLU A 183 -19.96 -11.88 10.05
N GLU A 184 -19.22 -10.84 9.65
CA GLU A 184 -17.86 -10.61 10.14
C GLU A 184 -17.85 -9.67 11.33
N ALA A 185 -17.83 -10.25 12.54
CA ALA A 185 -17.55 -9.51 13.76
C ALA A 185 -16.15 -8.86 13.68
N PRO A 186 -15.99 -7.63 14.22
CA PRO A 186 -14.67 -7.02 14.31
C PRO A 186 -13.72 -7.90 15.12
N LEU A 187 -12.41 -7.77 14.86
CA LEU A 187 -11.39 -8.38 15.71
C LEU A 187 -11.66 -8.04 17.18
N SER A 188 -11.64 -9.07 18.03
CA SER A 188 -11.79 -8.86 19.47
C SER A 188 -10.69 -7.94 19.99
N GLU A 189 -10.97 -7.21 21.08
CA GLU A 189 -9.97 -6.33 21.68
C GLU A 189 -8.71 -7.10 22.09
N ALA A 190 -8.86 -8.31 22.62
CA ALA A 190 -7.74 -9.19 22.95
C ALA A 190 -6.90 -9.55 21.71
N SER A 191 -7.54 -9.87 20.59
CA SER A 191 -6.85 -10.13 19.31
C SER A 191 -6.15 -8.88 18.79
N ARG A 192 -6.76 -7.70 18.93
CA ARG A 192 -6.17 -6.42 18.50
C ARG A 192 -4.91 -6.11 19.30
N VAL A 193 -4.98 -6.21 20.63
CA VAL A 193 -3.84 -6.01 21.54
C VAL A 193 -2.72 -7.01 21.24
N LEU A 194 -3.05 -8.28 21.00
CA LEU A 194 -2.07 -9.30 20.63
C LEU A 194 -1.39 -8.97 19.30
N MET A 195 -2.17 -8.57 18.29
CA MET A 195 -1.63 -8.18 16.98
C MET A 195 -0.75 -6.94 17.08
N ASP A 196 -1.13 -5.93 17.87
CA ASP A 196 -0.31 -4.74 18.13
C ASP A 196 1.03 -5.12 18.78
N ARG A 197 1.01 -6.05 19.75
CA ARG A 197 2.23 -6.54 20.41
C ARG A 197 3.17 -7.26 19.44
N ILE A 198 2.63 -8.21 18.65
CA ILE A 198 3.42 -8.98 17.67
C ILE A 198 3.97 -8.05 16.59
N ALA A 199 3.14 -7.15 16.05
CA ALA A 199 3.55 -6.20 15.01
C ALA A 199 4.63 -5.23 15.51
N GLY A 200 4.47 -4.69 16.72
CA GLY A 200 5.47 -3.83 17.34
C GLY A 200 6.80 -4.55 17.60
N SER A 201 6.77 -5.80 18.08
CA SER A 201 8.00 -6.59 18.25
C SER A 201 8.67 -6.91 16.91
N ALA A 202 7.90 -7.39 15.92
CA ALA A 202 8.43 -7.72 14.60
C ALA A 202 9.08 -6.51 13.93
N MET A 203 8.46 -5.32 14.03
CA MET A 203 9.01 -4.07 13.52
C MET A 203 10.33 -3.72 14.20
N ARG A 204 10.40 -3.79 15.54
CA ARG A 204 11.65 -3.51 16.28
C ARG A 204 12.77 -4.43 15.85
N GLN A 205 12.50 -5.73 15.72
CA GLN A 205 13.50 -6.70 15.29
C GLN A 205 13.97 -6.42 13.85
N TYR A 206 13.03 -6.14 12.95
CA TYR A 206 13.34 -5.77 11.58
C TYR A 206 14.18 -4.50 11.51
N GLN A 207 13.74 -3.40 12.14
CA GLN A 207 14.43 -2.12 12.15
C GLN A 207 15.83 -2.21 12.78
N THR A 208 15.96 -2.92 13.91
CA THR A 208 17.28 -3.16 14.53
C THR A 208 18.24 -3.83 13.55
N PHE A 209 17.74 -4.77 12.76
CA PHE A 209 18.56 -5.47 11.77
C PHE A 209 18.91 -4.61 10.55
N ILE A 210 17.95 -3.93 9.94
CA ILE A 210 18.19 -3.13 8.72
C ILE A 210 18.99 -1.84 8.99
N HIS A 211 18.94 -1.32 10.22
CA HIS A 211 19.70 -0.14 10.65
C HIS A 211 21.02 -0.49 11.36
N ASP A 212 21.37 -1.77 11.51
CA ASP A 212 22.69 -2.16 12.01
C ASP A 212 23.78 -1.60 11.08
N PRO A 213 24.79 -0.88 11.58
CA PRO A 213 25.83 -0.27 10.74
C PRO A 213 26.60 -1.27 9.86
N LYS A 214 26.65 -2.55 10.25
CA LYS A 214 27.31 -3.63 9.50
C LYS A 214 26.39 -4.25 8.46
N PHE A 215 25.08 -4.11 8.60
CA PHE A 215 24.09 -4.77 7.75
C PHE A 215 24.27 -4.39 6.28
N TRP A 216 24.45 -3.10 5.96
CA TRP A 216 24.55 -2.66 4.57
C TRP A 216 25.72 -3.30 3.82
N LYS A 217 26.87 -3.45 4.49
CA LYS A 217 28.06 -4.13 3.95
C LYS A 217 27.81 -5.61 3.72
N ILE A 218 27.02 -6.25 4.58
CA ILE A 218 26.61 -7.64 4.41
C ILE A 218 25.65 -7.75 3.22
N TYR A 219 24.60 -6.93 3.18
CA TYR A 219 23.59 -6.91 2.12
C TYR A 219 24.20 -6.77 0.72
N THR A 220 25.09 -5.81 0.53
CA THR A 220 25.78 -5.59 -0.76
C THR A 220 26.71 -6.74 -1.15
N LYS A 221 27.30 -7.43 -0.16
CA LYS A 221 28.18 -8.58 -0.40
C LYS A 221 27.43 -9.88 -0.70
N ILE A 222 26.30 -10.13 -0.02
CA ILE A 222 25.58 -11.41 -0.12
C ILE A 222 24.45 -11.37 -1.15
N THR A 223 24.00 -10.19 -1.57
CA THR A 223 22.98 -10.02 -2.60
C THR A 223 23.56 -9.43 -3.89
N PRO A 224 22.97 -9.69 -5.07
CA PRO A 224 23.48 -9.14 -6.32
C PRO A 224 23.04 -7.69 -6.57
N ILE A 225 22.74 -6.90 -5.53
CA ILE A 225 22.17 -5.54 -5.68
C ILE A 225 23.06 -4.61 -6.52
N GLU A 226 24.38 -4.66 -6.34
CA GLU A 226 25.34 -3.85 -7.09
C GLU A 226 25.41 -4.24 -8.57
N HIS A 227 25.11 -5.49 -8.89
CA HIS A 227 25.06 -5.98 -10.26
C HIS A 227 23.71 -5.60 -10.88
N ILE A 228 22.61 -5.82 -10.16
CA ILE A 228 21.25 -5.43 -10.55
C ILE A 228 21.17 -3.94 -10.88
N SER A 229 21.84 -3.07 -10.11
CA SER A 229 21.83 -1.63 -10.33
C SER A 229 22.51 -1.19 -11.63
N ARG A 230 23.33 -2.05 -12.24
CA ARG A 230 24.06 -1.79 -13.50
C ARG A 230 23.42 -2.47 -14.71
N LEU A 231 22.50 -3.40 -14.50
CA LEU A 231 21.84 -4.12 -15.59
C LEU A 231 20.79 -3.22 -16.27
N PRO A 232 20.68 -3.26 -17.62
CA PRO A 232 19.67 -2.51 -18.37
C PRO A 232 18.29 -3.20 -18.33
N ILE A 233 17.87 -3.65 -17.14
CA ILE A 233 16.63 -4.39 -16.91
C ILE A 233 15.55 -3.55 -16.23
N ALA A 234 15.93 -2.39 -15.66
CA ALA A 234 15.02 -1.48 -14.98
C ALA A 234 14.89 -0.17 -15.76
N SER A 235 13.66 0.28 -16.00
CA SER A 235 13.38 1.60 -16.60
C SER A 235 13.62 2.76 -15.63
N ARG A 236 13.78 2.47 -14.33
CA ARG A 236 13.97 3.45 -13.25
C ARG A 236 15.30 3.20 -12.54
N PRO A 237 16.00 4.26 -12.08
CA PRO A 237 17.19 4.10 -11.25
C PRO A 237 16.88 3.30 -9.97
N VAL A 238 17.82 2.44 -9.57
CA VAL A 238 17.69 1.57 -8.38
C VAL A 238 17.70 2.38 -7.07
N SER A 239 18.41 3.52 -7.05
CA SER A 239 18.46 4.47 -5.93
C SER A 239 17.91 5.83 -6.34
N ARG A 240 17.39 6.60 -5.37
CA ARG A 240 16.93 7.99 -5.56
C ARG A 240 18.09 8.99 -5.67
N LYS A 241 19.29 8.71 -5.12
CA LYS A 241 20.43 9.66 -5.05
C LYS A 241 21.46 9.46 -6.18
N SER A 242 21.98 8.23 -6.37
CA SER A 242 22.87 7.89 -7.50
C SER A 242 23.07 6.37 -7.65
N ALA A 243 23.60 5.91 -8.80
CA ALA A 243 23.89 4.49 -9.04
C ALA A 243 25.16 3.96 -8.33
N ARG A 244 26.05 4.85 -7.85
CA ARG A 244 27.33 4.47 -7.22
C ARG A 244 27.28 4.43 -5.68
N GLU A 245 26.38 5.21 -5.08
CA GLU A 245 26.14 5.23 -3.64
C GLU A 245 24.70 4.80 -3.38
N VAL A 246 24.49 3.48 -3.36
CA VAL A 246 23.23 2.92 -2.89
C VAL A 246 23.34 2.87 -1.36
N ASP A 247 22.49 3.63 -0.67
CA ASP A 247 22.21 3.50 0.76
C ASP A 247 20.81 2.90 0.95
N PHE A 248 20.49 2.43 2.15
CA PHE A 248 19.19 1.82 2.40
C PHE A 248 18.03 2.80 2.21
N GLU A 249 18.19 4.07 2.57
CA GLU A 249 17.15 5.10 2.44
C GLU A 249 16.85 5.44 0.98
N GLY A 250 17.88 5.52 0.13
CA GLY A 250 17.74 5.80 -1.30
C GLY A 250 17.29 4.59 -2.11
N LEU A 251 17.49 3.37 -1.62
CA LEU A 251 17.10 2.13 -2.29
C LEU A 251 15.57 2.03 -2.43
N ARG A 252 15.07 1.78 -3.64
CA ARG A 252 13.63 1.57 -3.86
C ARG A 252 13.18 0.18 -3.37
N ALA A 253 11.90 0.01 -3.05
CA ALA A 253 11.35 -1.27 -2.58
C ALA A 253 11.50 -2.42 -3.58
N ILE A 254 11.40 -2.16 -4.89
CA ILE A 254 11.53 -3.21 -5.92
C ILE A 254 12.94 -3.82 -5.91
N PRO A 255 14.05 -3.05 -6.07
CA PRO A 255 15.39 -3.60 -5.96
C PRO A 255 15.69 -4.24 -4.60
N TRP A 256 15.16 -3.69 -3.50
CA TRP A 256 15.28 -4.28 -2.17
C TRP A 256 14.78 -5.73 -2.14
N VAL A 257 13.52 -5.96 -2.54
CA VAL A 257 12.94 -7.32 -2.56
C VAL A 257 13.58 -8.18 -3.63
N PHE A 258 13.89 -7.62 -4.79
CA PHE A 258 14.45 -8.37 -5.92
C PHE A 258 15.82 -8.95 -5.58
N ALA A 259 16.72 -8.19 -4.95
CA ALA A 259 18.04 -8.67 -4.56
C ALA A 259 17.98 -9.84 -3.57
N TRP A 260 17.07 -9.79 -2.59
CA TRP A 260 16.84 -10.90 -1.64
C TRP A 260 16.16 -12.11 -2.26
N THR A 261 15.40 -11.91 -3.34
CA THR A 261 14.77 -13.00 -4.09
C THR A 261 15.83 -13.81 -4.83
N GLN A 262 16.84 -13.15 -5.42
CA GLN A 262 17.91 -13.83 -6.14
C GLN A 262 18.73 -14.77 -5.24
N THR A 263 18.95 -14.39 -3.98
CA THR A 263 19.70 -15.22 -3.02
C THR A 263 18.85 -16.29 -2.36
N ARG A 264 17.55 -16.35 -2.67
CA ARG A 264 16.57 -17.28 -2.08
C ARG A 264 16.39 -17.13 -0.57
N TYR A 265 16.99 -16.11 0.05
CA TYR A 265 16.84 -15.84 1.48
C TYR A 265 15.52 -15.11 1.78
N ASN A 266 15.05 -14.29 0.84
CA ASN A 266 13.76 -13.57 0.90
C ASN A 266 13.51 -12.87 2.26
N LEU A 267 14.55 -12.26 2.82
CA LEU A 267 14.52 -11.58 4.13
C LEU A 267 13.30 -10.68 4.34
N PRO A 268 12.91 -9.82 3.37
CA PRO A 268 11.79 -8.89 3.54
C PRO A 268 10.43 -9.59 3.70
N GLY A 269 10.34 -10.90 3.42
CA GLY A 269 9.10 -11.66 3.53
C GLY A 269 8.82 -12.25 4.91
N TRP A 270 9.78 -12.22 5.84
CA TRP A 270 9.63 -12.97 7.11
C TRP A 270 10.40 -12.43 8.31
N TYR A 271 11.44 -11.60 8.11
CA TYR A 271 12.33 -11.22 9.20
C TYR A 271 11.59 -10.49 10.33
N GLY A 272 11.92 -10.84 11.58
CA GLY A 272 11.29 -10.30 12.80
C GLY A 272 10.09 -11.10 13.31
N ILE A 273 9.38 -11.84 12.44
CA ILE A 273 8.13 -12.55 12.79
C ILE A 273 8.38 -13.68 13.78
N GLY A 274 9.38 -14.53 13.50
CA GLY A 274 9.68 -15.69 14.35
C GLY A 274 9.97 -15.31 15.79
N THR A 275 10.77 -14.26 16.00
CA THR A 275 11.06 -13.72 17.34
C THR A 275 9.80 -13.15 17.99
N ALA A 276 9.04 -12.33 17.25
CA ALA A 276 7.83 -11.71 17.78
C ALA A 276 6.76 -12.73 18.21
N LEU A 277 6.62 -13.83 17.47
CA LEU A 277 5.74 -14.93 17.84
C LEU A 277 6.26 -15.68 19.08
N GLY A 278 7.57 -15.90 19.18
CA GLY A 278 8.19 -16.52 20.35
C GLY A 278 8.04 -15.70 21.64
N GLU A 279 8.06 -14.37 21.53
CA GLU A 279 7.80 -13.46 22.66
C GLU A 279 6.32 -13.36 23.05
N ALA A 280 5.42 -13.73 22.12
CA ALA A 280 3.98 -13.60 22.30
C ALA A 280 3.30 -14.90 22.76
N ALA A 281 3.99 -16.04 22.62
CA ALA A 281 3.57 -17.36 23.10
C ALA A 281 3.69 -17.48 24.62
#